data_AF-A0A952SNC4-F1
#
_entry.id   AF-A0A952SNC4-F1
#
_cell.length_a   1.000
_cell.length_b   1.000
_cell.length_c   1.000
_cell.angle_alpha   90.00
_cell.angle_beta   90.00
_cell.angle_gamma   90.00
#
_symmetry.space_group_name_H-M   'P 1'
#
loop_
_entity.id
_entity.type
_entity.pdbx_description
1 polymer ?
#
loop_
_entity_poly.entity_id
_entity_poly.type
_entity_poly.pdbx_seq_one_letter_code
_entity_poly.pdbx_strand_id
1 'polypeptide(L)'
;MSLIVMLAAGLCSGLAYGPEGEALLAGPRVAPMNVTSENSRFTEPMSPLDRARSMIGTNPRMLHALVQRFADGPEEVRLSDEQQSAINGHMREFMAAMRDFEQENRAEMARIRRAAGAGANQPTRGTDGAMMDQETQPMQRERLRERAQQSAQQREDAMLESRVREGTPVEDPAALRMRMMELNAKGPQAADLERTIRAVLNDAQRAYLDDQIAKMTDERTSEMAMQRYREEAMAQFAQANERMARIAEGEMNLDNLPERIRERLAGMSPEDRQRAIENLRQRRTDRGEEPMMMRPNVTRVENPRPRPKAPPSMDQISVPNPETRAE
;
A
#
# COMPACT_ATOMS: atom_id res chain seq x y z
N MET A 1 -43.99 -40.81 -13.87
CA MET A 1 -43.96 -42.28 -13.80
C MET A 1 -42.63 -42.76 -14.38
N SER A 2 -41.96 -43.58 -13.57
CA SER A 2 -40.78 -44.43 -13.78
C SER A 2 -40.16 -44.55 -15.18
N LEU A 3 -38.84 -44.37 -15.29
CA LEU A 3 -37.94 -45.54 -15.42
C LEU A 3 -36.49 -45.19 -15.03
N ILE A 4 -35.98 -45.95 -14.07
CA ILE A 4 -34.59 -46.04 -13.64
C ILE A 4 -33.94 -47.14 -14.49
N VAL A 5 -32.76 -46.89 -15.06
CA VAL A 5 -31.86 -47.96 -15.53
C VAL A 5 -30.47 -47.71 -14.95
N MET A 6 -30.14 -48.51 -13.94
CA MET A 6 -28.79 -48.83 -13.52
C MET A 6 -28.08 -49.62 -14.62
N LEU A 7 -26.82 -49.28 -14.92
CA LEU A 7 -25.85 -50.27 -15.37
C LEU A 7 -24.53 -50.05 -14.63
N ALA A 8 -24.14 -51.08 -13.88
CA ALA A 8 -22.91 -51.18 -13.13
C ALA A 8 -21.89 -52.06 -13.87
N ALA A 9 -20.66 -52.01 -13.37
CA ALA A 9 -19.54 -52.95 -13.55
C ALA A 9 -18.50 -52.67 -14.66
N GLY A 10 -17.32 -52.21 -14.22
CA GLY A 10 -16.20 -53.15 -14.06
C GLY A 10 -15.01 -52.94 -15.00
N LEU A 11 -13.87 -52.51 -14.43
CA LEU A 11 -12.56 -53.12 -14.68
C LEU A 11 -11.53 -52.62 -13.65
N CYS A 12 -11.39 -53.41 -12.57
CA CYS A 12 -10.20 -53.45 -11.75
C CYS A 12 -9.08 -54.15 -12.53
N SER A 13 -7.89 -53.56 -12.56
CA SER A 13 -6.64 -54.27 -12.86
C SER A 13 -5.62 -53.88 -11.80
N GLY A 14 -5.26 -54.86 -10.98
CA GLY A 14 -4.12 -54.82 -10.09
C GLY A 14 -2.91 -55.57 -10.66
N LEU A 15 -1.88 -55.69 -9.81
CA LEU A 15 -0.55 -56.34 -9.96
C LEU A 15 0.55 -55.31 -10.35
N ALA A 16 1.71 -55.22 -9.67
CA ALA A 16 2.44 -56.25 -8.94
C ALA A 16 3.23 -55.69 -7.74
N TYR A 17 3.24 -56.49 -6.67
CA TYR A 17 4.06 -56.41 -5.46
C TYR A 17 5.37 -57.20 -5.73
N GLY A 18 6.53 -56.66 -5.33
CA GLY A 18 7.82 -57.35 -5.30
C GLY A 18 8.31 -57.54 -3.85
N PRO A 19 9.13 -58.58 -3.58
CA PRO A 19 9.23 -59.19 -2.26
C PRO A 19 10.18 -58.51 -1.27
N GLU A 20 9.89 -58.82 -0.02
CA GLU A 20 10.41 -58.32 1.24
C GLU A 20 11.93 -58.52 1.42
N GLY A 21 12.62 -57.41 1.65
CA GLY A 21 13.92 -57.37 2.34
C GLY A 21 13.69 -56.78 3.73
N GLU A 22 13.91 -57.59 4.76
CA GLU A 22 13.72 -57.31 6.17
C GLU A 22 14.43 -56.02 6.62
N ALA A 23 13.66 -54.99 6.96
CA ALA A 23 14.10 -53.84 7.74
C ALA A 23 13.55 -53.98 9.17
N LEU A 24 14.09 -54.93 9.95
CA LEU A 24 13.69 -55.24 11.33
C LEU A 24 14.04 -54.14 12.37
N LEU A 25 14.35 -52.92 11.92
CA LEU A 25 14.59 -51.72 12.74
C LEU A 25 13.81 -50.49 12.22
N ALA A 26 12.80 -50.69 11.37
CA ALA A 26 11.89 -49.61 11.03
C ALA A 26 11.02 -49.31 12.26
N GLY A 27 11.30 -48.17 12.91
CA GLY A 27 10.43 -47.61 13.94
C GLY A 27 8.98 -47.46 13.44
N PRO A 28 8.03 -47.15 14.33
CA PRO A 28 6.61 -47.03 13.97
C PRO A 28 6.48 -46.18 12.71
N ARG A 29 5.95 -46.79 11.63
CA ARG A 29 5.70 -46.12 10.36
C ARG A 29 4.66 -45.04 10.63
N VAL A 30 5.13 -43.83 10.91
CA VAL A 30 4.30 -42.64 10.88
C VAL A 30 3.83 -42.54 9.44
N ALA A 31 2.52 -42.72 9.21
CA ALA A 31 1.94 -42.47 7.90
C ALA A 31 2.45 -41.10 7.42
N PRO A 32 2.85 -40.95 6.15
CA PRO A 32 3.09 -39.62 5.61
C PRO A 32 1.78 -38.87 5.73
N MET A 33 1.58 -38.15 6.83
CA MET A 33 0.61 -37.08 6.85
C MET A 33 1.06 -36.21 5.70
N ASN A 34 0.20 -36.11 4.68
CA ASN A 34 0.28 -35.04 3.72
C ASN A 34 0.32 -33.76 4.53
N VAL A 35 1.53 -33.28 4.79
CA VAL A 35 1.78 -31.94 5.27
C VAL A 35 1.43 -31.05 4.10
N THR A 36 0.14 -30.79 4.01
CA THR A 36 -0.52 -29.81 3.16
C THR A 36 0.36 -28.58 3.05
N SER A 37 0.83 -28.27 1.84
CA SER A 37 1.21 -26.96 1.22
C SER A 37 1.93 -25.86 2.03
N GLU A 38 2.00 -25.90 3.35
CA GLU A 38 2.58 -24.90 4.23
C GLU A 38 4.07 -25.16 4.48
N ASN A 39 4.52 -26.44 4.55
CA ASN A 39 5.94 -26.76 4.69
C ASN A 39 6.71 -26.79 3.36
N SER A 40 6.03 -26.71 2.21
CA SER A 40 6.69 -26.54 0.90
C SER A 40 7.15 -25.09 0.64
N ARG A 41 6.95 -24.17 1.59
CA ARG A 41 7.41 -22.78 1.51
C ARG A 41 8.82 -22.56 2.08
N PHE A 42 9.47 -23.60 2.63
CA PHE A 42 10.72 -23.44 3.37
C PHE A 42 12.00 -23.65 2.53
N THR A 43 11.93 -24.26 1.35
CA THR A 43 13.13 -24.68 0.60
C THR A 43 13.42 -23.92 -0.68
N GLU A 44 12.48 -23.12 -1.20
CA GLU A 44 12.76 -22.26 -2.36
C GLU A 44 12.66 -20.80 -1.93
N PRO A 45 13.70 -19.97 -2.17
CA PRO A 45 13.58 -18.53 -1.98
C PRO A 45 12.50 -18.03 -2.94
N MET A 46 11.31 -17.79 -2.39
CA MET A 46 10.19 -17.20 -3.10
C MET A 46 10.72 -16.01 -3.91
N SER A 47 10.49 -16.01 -5.22
CA SER A 47 11.00 -14.95 -6.08
C SER A 47 10.52 -13.58 -5.54
N PRO A 48 11.29 -12.49 -5.68
CA PRO A 48 10.84 -11.17 -5.23
C PRO A 48 9.45 -10.81 -5.77
N LEU A 49 9.14 -11.29 -6.98
CA LEU A 49 7.85 -11.11 -7.64
C LEU A 49 6.74 -11.93 -6.99
N ASP A 50 6.99 -13.18 -6.60
CA ASP A 50 6.03 -14.01 -5.86
C ASP A 50 5.80 -13.50 -4.44
N ARG A 51 6.86 -12.97 -3.80
CA ARG A 51 6.74 -12.29 -2.51
C ARG A 51 5.90 -11.03 -2.65
N ALA A 52 6.15 -10.20 -3.66
CA ALA A 52 5.34 -9.01 -3.94
C ALA A 52 3.88 -9.38 -4.25
N ARG A 53 3.63 -10.41 -5.07
CA ARG A 53 2.30 -10.96 -5.36
C ARG A 53 1.58 -11.42 -4.08
N SER A 54 2.29 -12.11 -3.18
CA SER A 54 1.74 -12.57 -1.90
C SER A 54 1.40 -11.43 -0.94
N MET A 55 2.20 -10.35 -0.93
CA MET A 55 2.00 -9.20 -0.05
C MET A 55 0.92 -8.25 -0.56
N ILE A 56 0.84 -8.06 -1.88
CA ILE A 56 -0.13 -7.18 -2.51
C ILE A 56 -1.48 -7.87 -2.61
N GLY A 57 -1.50 -9.20 -2.75
CA GLY A 57 -2.69 -10.00 -3.02
C GLY A 57 -3.28 -9.65 -4.37
N THR A 58 -3.67 -10.65 -5.16
CA THR A 58 -4.39 -10.38 -6.41
C THR A 58 -5.76 -9.81 -6.06
N ASN A 59 -5.91 -8.48 -6.04
CA ASN A 59 -7.19 -7.86 -5.68
C ASN A 59 -8.25 -8.22 -6.75
N PRO A 60 -9.47 -8.67 -6.39
CA PRO A 60 -10.54 -8.97 -7.36
C PRO A 60 -10.85 -7.82 -8.32
N ARG A 61 -10.76 -6.57 -7.84
CA ARG A 61 -10.93 -5.37 -8.67
C ARG A 61 -9.81 -5.20 -9.70
N MET A 62 -8.61 -5.61 -9.33
CA MET A 62 -7.46 -5.61 -10.22
C MET A 62 -7.62 -6.66 -11.32
N LEU A 63 -8.09 -7.88 -10.97
CA LEU A 63 -8.43 -8.90 -11.97
C LEU A 63 -9.52 -8.41 -12.93
N HIS A 64 -10.56 -7.74 -12.42
CA HIS A 64 -11.59 -7.14 -13.28
C HIS A 64 -11.00 -6.16 -14.28
N ALA A 65 -10.17 -5.23 -13.81
CA ALA A 65 -9.53 -4.23 -14.65
C ALA A 65 -8.59 -4.86 -15.68
N LEU A 66 -7.87 -5.93 -15.30
CA LEU A 66 -7.03 -6.69 -16.21
C LEU A 66 -7.83 -7.38 -17.31
N VAL A 67 -8.93 -8.04 -16.95
CA VAL A 67 -9.84 -8.69 -17.92
C VAL A 67 -10.36 -7.67 -18.91
N GLN A 68 -10.71 -6.45 -18.48
CA GLN A 68 -11.15 -5.38 -19.39
C GLN A 68 -10.06 -4.97 -20.40
N ARG A 69 -8.78 -4.99 -20.00
CA ARG A 69 -7.65 -4.66 -20.90
C ARG A 69 -7.40 -5.69 -22.00
N PHE A 70 -7.99 -6.88 -21.93
CA PHE A 70 -7.91 -7.85 -23.03
C PHE A 70 -8.65 -7.36 -24.28
N ALA A 71 -9.68 -6.53 -24.13
CA ALA A 71 -10.40 -5.95 -25.28
C ALA A 71 -9.49 -5.06 -26.13
N ASP A 72 -8.59 -4.32 -25.48
CA ASP A 72 -7.63 -3.41 -26.12
C ASP A 72 -6.33 -4.12 -26.53
N GLY A 73 -6.19 -5.41 -26.24
CA GLY A 73 -5.00 -6.21 -26.53
C GLY A 73 -4.84 -6.59 -28.01
N PRO A 74 -3.69 -7.17 -28.38
CA PRO A 74 -3.46 -7.75 -29.71
C PRO A 74 -4.45 -8.90 -29.97
N GLU A 75 -4.73 -9.17 -31.25
CA GLU A 75 -5.80 -10.07 -31.67
C GLU A 75 -5.66 -11.49 -31.09
N GLU A 76 -4.43 -11.99 -30.99
CA GLU A 76 -4.12 -13.34 -30.45
C GLU A 76 -4.41 -13.45 -28.95
N VAL A 77 -4.49 -12.31 -28.26
CA VAL A 77 -4.72 -12.22 -26.83
C VAL A 77 -6.18 -11.90 -26.54
N ARG A 78 -6.95 -11.35 -27.49
CA ARG A 78 -8.36 -11.01 -27.25
C ARG A 78 -9.16 -12.21 -26.72
N LEU A 79 -10.04 -11.94 -25.77
CA LEU A 79 -10.93 -12.95 -25.22
C LEU A 79 -12.04 -13.25 -26.23
N SER A 80 -12.38 -14.52 -26.42
CA SER A 80 -13.61 -14.87 -27.13
C SER A 80 -14.83 -14.46 -26.30
N ASP A 81 -15.98 -14.30 -26.96
CA ASP A 81 -17.24 -13.97 -26.27
C ASP A 81 -17.61 -15.02 -25.21
N GLU A 82 -17.33 -16.29 -25.48
CA GLU A 82 -17.53 -17.40 -24.54
C GLU A 82 -16.60 -17.29 -23.32
N GLN A 83 -15.31 -17.02 -23.54
CA GLN A 83 -14.34 -16.81 -22.46
C GLN A 83 -14.72 -15.59 -21.61
N GLN A 84 -15.09 -14.47 -22.26
CA GLN A 84 -15.50 -13.25 -21.59
C GLN A 84 -16.74 -13.48 -20.72
N SER A 85 -17.74 -14.20 -21.25
CA SER A 85 -18.95 -14.57 -20.52
C SER A 85 -18.64 -15.47 -19.32
N ALA A 86 -17.80 -16.49 -19.51
CA ALA A 86 -17.40 -17.40 -18.43
C ALA A 86 -16.63 -16.68 -17.31
N ILE A 87 -15.66 -15.82 -17.67
CA ILE A 87 -14.91 -15.00 -16.71
C ILE A 87 -15.86 -14.07 -15.94
N ASN A 88 -16.78 -13.38 -16.64
CA ASN A 88 -17.78 -12.54 -15.99
C ASN A 88 -18.73 -13.34 -15.07
N GLY A 89 -19.00 -14.61 -15.39
CA GLY A 89 -19.69 -15.55 -14.52
C GLY A 89 -18.95 -15.76 -13.20
N HIS A 90 -17.70 -16.21 -13.27
CA HIS A 90 -16.85 -16.46 -12.09
C HIS A 90 -16.67 -15.21 -11.23
N MET A 91 -16.51 -14.03 -11.85
CA MET A 91 -16.42 -12.77 -11.11
C MET A 91 -17.70 -12.43 -10.36
N ARG A 92 -18.88 -12.65 -10.96
CA ARG A 92 -20.17 -12.41 -10.30
C ARG A 92 -20.39 -13.38 -9.14
N GLU A 93 -20.08 -14.65 -9.32
CA GLU A 93 -20.17 -15.69 -8.29
C GLU A 93 -19.26 -15.36 -7.10
N PHE A 94 -18.01 -14.98 -7.37
CA PHE A 94 -17.07 -14.58 -6.34
C PHE A 94 -17.56 -13.34 -5.56
N MET A 95 -18.08 -12.32 -6.26
CA MET A 95 -18.61 -11.11 -5.62
C MET A 95 -19.90 -11.38 -4.83
N ALA A 96 -20.71 -12.36 -5.24
CA ALA A 96 -21.84 -12.83 -4.45
C ALA A 96 -21.36 -13.52 -3.17
N ALA A 97 -20.45 -14.49 -3.29
CA ALA A 97 -19.88 -15.20 -2.15
C ALA A 97 -19.18 -14.25 -1.15
N MET A 98 -18.49 -13.23 -1.63
CA MET A 98 -17.89 -12.20 -0.78
C MET A 98 -18.93 -11.40 0.00
N ARG A 99 -20.04 -11.02 -0.63
CA ARG A 99 -21.14 -10.30 0.04
C ARG A 99 -21.82 -11.17 1.09
N ASP A 100 -22.08 -12.43 0.76
CA ASP A 100 -22.69 -13.39 1.70
C ASP A 100 -21.76 -13.61 2.90
N PHE A 101 -20.46 -13.81 2.66
CA PHE A 101 -19.45 -13.91 3.70
C PHE A 101 -19.39 -12.66 4.59
N GLU A 102 -19.38 -11.46 3.99
CA GLU A 102 -19.37 -10.20 4.74
C GLU A 102 -20.64 -10.03 5.59
N GLN A 103 -21.79 -10.45 5.06
CA GLN A 103 -23.06 -10.38 5.76
C GLN A 103 -23.10 -11.33 6.96
N GLU A 104 -22.69 -12.58 6.77
CA GLU A 104 -22.62 -13.61 7.83
C GLU A 104 -21.64 -13.21 8.95
N ASN A 105 -20.51 -12.63 8.58
CA ASN A 105 -19.43 -12.28 9.51
C ASN A 105 -19.47 -10.81 9.94
N ARG A 106 -20.54 -10.07 9.62
CA ARG A 106 -20.69 -8.64 9.90
C ARG A 106 -20.53 -8.31 11.38
N ALA A 107 -21.16 -9.10 12.24
CA ALA A 107 -21.11 -8.91 13.69
C ALA A 107 -19.69 -9.13 14.24
N GLU A 108 -18.99 -10.16 13.78
CA GLU A 108 -17.63 -10.46 14.19
C GLU A 108 -16.64 -9.39 13.71
N MET A 109 -16.72 -8.98 12.43
CA MET A 109 -15.93 -7.87 11.90
C MET A 109 -16.19 -6.56 12.66
N ALA A 110 -17.45 -6.26 12.98
CA ALA A 110 -17.81 -5.07 13.75
C ALA A 110 -17.22 -5.12 15.17
N ARG A 111 -17.26 -6.30 15.83
CA ARG A 111 -16.63 -6.49 17.14
C ARG A 111 -15.13 -6.28 17.07
N ILE A 112 -14.43 -6.89 16.11
CA ILE A 112 -12.98 -6.74 15.94
C ILE A 112 -12.60 -5.28 15.69
N ARG A 113 -13.31 -4.57 14.79
CA ARG A 113 -13.06 -3.15 14.50
C ARG A 113 -13.31 -2.25 15.70
N ARG A 114 -14.34 -2.55 16.50
CA ARG A 114 -14.64 -1.80 17.74
C ARG A 114 -13.54 -2.03 18.78
N ALA A 115 -13.15 -3.28 19.01
CA ALA A 115 -12.10 -3.65 19.96
C ALA A 115 -10.72 -3.09 19.54
N ALA A 116 -10.42 -3.06 18.25
CA ALA A 116 -9.20 -2.47 17.71
C ALA A 116 -9.19 -0.92 17.78
N GLY A 117 -10.25 -0.28 18.29
CA GLY A 117 -10.39 1.17 18.33
C GLY A 117 -10.59 1.84 16.96
N ALA A 118 -10.67 1.04 15.88
CA ALA A 118 -10.79 1.53 14.50
C ALA A 118 -12.22 1.97 14.11
N GLY A 119 -13.23 1.63 14.93
CA GLY A 119 -14.64 1.82 14.60
C GLY A 119 -15.23 3.21 14.84
N ALA A 120 -14.48 4.15 15.42
CA ALA A 120 -15.06 5.41 15.93
C ALA A 120 -14.77 6.65 15.07
N ASN A 121 -13.57 6.74 14.46
CA ASN A 121 -13.10 7.97 13.80
C ASN A 121 -12.65 7.78 12.34
N GLN A 122 -12.83 6.61 11.72
CA GLN A 122 -12.82 6.59 10.26
C GLN A 122 -14.22 7.04 9.82
N PRO A 123 -14.41 8.29 9.35
CA PRO A 123 -15.59 8.55 8.54
C PRO A 123 -15.57 7.45 7.49
N THR A 124 -16.63 6.64 7.43
CA THR A 124 -16.93 5.87 6.24
C THR A 124 -16.78 6.87 5.11
N ARG A 125 -15.63 6.81 4.43
CA ARG A 125 -15.24 7.74 3.39
C ARG A 125 -16.30 7.51 2.34
N GLY A 126 -17.36 8.29 2.44
CA GLY A 126 -18.54 8.15 1.61
C GLY A 126 -18.00 8.20 0.21
N THR A 127 -18.09 7.06 -0.46
CA THR A 127 -17.79 6.90 -1.87
C THR A 127 -18.87 7.59 -2.71
N ASP A 128 -19.33 8.74 -2.23
CA ASP A 128 -20.20 9.66 -2.94
C ASP A 128 -19.28 10.81 -3.31
N GLY A 129 -18.70 10.65 -4.51
CA GLY A 129 -18.16 11.75 -5.29
C GLY A 129 -19.24 12.78 -5.58
N ALA A 130 -19.67 13.51 -4.55
CA ALA A 130 -20.18 14.85 -4.72
C ALA A 130 -18.98 15.74 -5.03
N MET A 131 -18.46 15.59 -6.25
CA MET A 131 -17.87 16.70 -6.98
C MET A 131 -19.00 17.72 -7.21
N MET A 132 -19.46 18.37 -6.15
CA MET A 132 -20.28 19.55 -6.28
C MET A 132 -19.36 20.67 -6.75
N ASP A 133 -19.66 21.12 -7.96
CA ASP A 133 -19.07 22.28 -8.59
C ASP A 133 -18.98 23.46 -7.63
N GLN A 134 -17.83 24.08 -7.73
CA GLN A 134 -17.21 24.90 -6.73
C GLN A 134 -17.63 26.36 -6.93
N GLU A 135 -18.81 26.75 -6.46
CA GLU A 135 -19.20 28.17 -6.32
C GLU A 135 -19.97 28.47 -5.02
N THR A 136 -19.79 27.65 -3.98
CA THR A 136 -20.36 27.94 -2.66
C THR A 136 -19.50 28.96 -1.90
N GLN A 137 -20.11 30.10 -1.60
CA GLN A 137 -19.52 31.29 -0.96
C GLN A 137 -18.66 30.96 0.29
N PRO A 138 -17.54 31.68 0.52
CA PRO A 138 -16.58 31.40 1.60
C PRO A 138 -17.19 31.38 3.01
N MET A 139 -18.24 32.18 3.26
CA MET A 139 -18.90 32.23 4.56
C MET A 139 -19.69 30.96 4.93
N GLN A 140 -20.21 30.21 3.94
CA GLN A 140 -20.90 28.95 4.23
C GLN A 140 -19.92 27.83 4.58
N ARG A 141 -18.71 27.86 4.01
CA ARG A 141 -17.64 26.90 4.36
C ARG A 141 -17.17 27.05 5.80
N GLU A 142 -17.09 28.27 6.30
CA GLU A 142 -16.64 28.53 7.68
C GLU A 142 -17.67 28.04 8.71
N ARG A 143 -18.97 28.33 8.48
CA ARG A 143 -20.05 27.79 9.34
C ARG A 143 -20.16 26.27 9.31
N LEU A 144 -19.95 25.66 8.14
CA LEU A 144 -19.93 24.19 8.03
C LEU A 144 -18.70 23.59 8.74
N ARG A 145 -17.55 24.26 8.71
CA ARG A 145 -16.35 23.87 9.46
C ARG A 145 -16.55 23.97 10.97
N GLU A 146 -17.09 25.08 11.47
CA GLU A 146 -17.36 25.25 12.90
C GLU A 146 -18.37 24.20 13.40
N ARG A 147 -19.43 23.94 12.64
CA ARG A 147 -20.42 22.91 13.00
C ARG A 147 -19.84 21.50 12.94
N ALA A 148 -18.96 21.23 11.99
CA ALA A 148 -18.23 19.96 11.91
C ALA A 148 -17.26 19.80 13.11
N GLN A 149 -16.55 20.86 13.51
CA GLN A 149 -15.64 20.84 14.67
C GLN A 149 -16.40 20.67 15.99
N GLN A 150 -17.51 21.40 16.19
CA GLN A 150 -18.34 21.26 17.39
C GLN A 150 -18.96 19.87 17.50
N SER A 151 -19.45 19.30 16.39
CA SER A 151 -20.00 17.95 16.39
C SER A 151 -18.92 16.87 16.56
N ALA A 152 -17.68 17.11 16.12
CA ALA A 152 -16.55 16.22 16.38
C ALA A 152 -16.18 16.21 17.86
N GLN A 153 -16.05 17.38 18.49
CA GLN A 153 -15.75 17.50 19.93
C GLN A 153 -16.83 16.84 20.81
N GLN A 154 -18.11 17.12 20.52
CA GLN A 154 -19.21 16.49 21.27
C GLN A 154 -19.24 14.96 21.14
N ARG A 155 -18.79 14.40 20.01
CA ARG A 155 -18.67 12.95 19.82
C ARG A 155 -17.48 12.38 20.58
N GLU A 156 -16.35 13.08 20.65
CA GLU A 156 -15.19 12.64 21.43
C GLU A 156 -15.52 12.54 22.91
N ASP A 157 -16.19 13.57 23.47
CA ASP A 157 -16.58 13.59 24.87
C ASP A 157 -17.58 12.45 25.21
N ALA A 158 -18.60 12.25 24.36
CA ALA A 158 -19.57 11.16 24.55
C ALA A 158 -18.93 9.76 24.47
N MET A 159 -17.85 9.61 23.69
CA MET A 159 -17.14 8.33 23.56
C MET A 159 -16.16 8.06 24.71
N LEU A 160 -15.53 9.10 25.25
CA LEU A 160 -14.74 8.99 26.48
C LEU A 160 -15.63 8.52 27.63
N GLU A 161 -16.84 9.05 27.72
CA GLU A 161 -17.81 8.67 28.74
C GLU A 161 -18.36 7.25 28.54
N SER A 162 -18.58 6.82 27.29
CA SER A 162 -19.00 5.45 26.94
C SER A 162 -17.91 4.39 27.23
N ARG A 163 -16.64 4.66 26.90
CA ARG A 163 -15.52 3.72 27.15
C ARG A 163 -15.28 3.46 28.63
N VAL A 164 -15.56 4.43 29.49
CA VAL A 164 -15.41 4.28 30.95
C VAL A 164 -16.54 3.44 31.54
N ARG A 165 -17.71 3.38 30.88
CA ARG A 165 -18.92 2.71 31.40
C ARG A 165 -19.02 1.24 31.02
N GLU A 166 -18.56 0.86 29.84
CA GLU A 166 -18.48 -0.53 29.40
C GLU A 166 -17.06 -1.06 29.62
N GLY A 167 -16.82 -1.68 30.79
CA GLY A 167 -15.57 -2.38 31.15
C GLY A 167 -15.32 -3.61 30.27
N THR A 168 -15.29 -3.43 28.95
CA THR A 168 -14.92 -4.43 27.98
C THR A 168 -13.44 -4.75 28.18
N PRO A 169 -13.06 -6.03 28.36
CA PRO A 169 -11.67 -6.40 28.50
C PRO A 169 -10.92 -5.93 27.25
N VAL A 170 -9.81 -5.22 27.46
CA VAL A 170 -8.91 -4.79 26.39
C VAL A 170 -8.31 -6.07 25.80
N GLU A 171 -8.90 -6.57 24.72
CA GLU A 171 -8.32 -7.67 23.95
C GLU A 171 -6.98 -7.21 23.38
N ASP A 172 -5.99 -8.10 23.40
CA ASP A 172 -4.66 -7.82 22.87
C ASP A 172 -4.78 -7.42 21.37
N PRO A 173 -4.24 -6.25 20.96
CA PRO A 173 -4.27 -5.83 19.56
C PRO A 173 -3.63 -6.86 18.61
N ALA A 174 -2.67 -7.66 19.07
CA ALA A 174 -2.11 -8.75 18.27
C ALA A 174 -3.14 -9.88 18.03
N ALA A 175 -3.88 -10.28 19.07
CA ALA A 175 -4.93 -11.28 18.98
C ALA A 175 -6.07 -10.84 18.04
N LEU A 176 -6.47 -9.56 18.11
CA LEU A 176 -7.47 -8.99 17.21
C LEU A 176 -7.04 -9.02 15.75
N ARG A 177 -5.77 -8.71 15.46
CA ARG A 177 -5.20 -8.81 14.10
C ARG A 177 -5.19 -10.25 13.61
N MET A 178 -4.77 -11.20 14.44
CA MET A 178 -4.80 -12.63 14.11
C MET A 178 -6.21 -13.11 13.81
N ARG A 179 -7.19 -12.69 14.62
CA ARG A 179 -8.60 -13.03 14.41
C ARG A 179 -9.15 -12.45 13.11
N MET A 180 -8.77 -11.22 12.77
CA MET A 180 -9.12 -10.61 11.49
C MET A 180 -8.47 -11.36 10.32
N MET A 181 -7.21 -11.79 10.46
CA MET A 181 -6.53 -12.60 9.45
C MET A 181 -7.19 -13.96 9.26
N GLU A 182 -7.53 -14.66 10.35
CA GLU A 182 -8.24 -15.94 10.31
C GLU A 182 -9.61 -15.79 9.65
N LEU A 183 -10.34 -14.73 10.00
CA LEU A 183 -11.63 -14.43 9.38
C LEU A 183 -11.47 -14.21 7.88
N ASN A 184 -10.53 -13.35 7.47
CA ASN A 184 -10.26 -13.09 6.05
C ASN A 184 -9.78 -14.35 5.31
N ALA A 185 -9.07 -15.27 5.97
CA ALA A 185 -8.62 -16.53 5.39
C ALA A 185 -9.78 -17.52 5.15
N LYS A 186 -10.85 -17.44 5.95
CA LYS A 186 -12.09 -18.24 5.75
C LYS A 186 -12.95 -17.71 4.61
N GLY A 187 -12.80 -16.44 4.26
CA GLY A 187 -13.55 -15.82 3.17
C GLY A 187 -13.14 -16.37 1.78
N PRO A 188 -13.94 -16.10 0.75
CA PRO A 188 -13.56 -16.40 -0.63
C PRO A 188 -12.21 -15.78 -0.98
N GLN A 189 -11.27 -16.61 -1.42
CA GLN A 189 -9.91 -16.16 -1.73
C GLN A 189 -9.82 -15.70 -3.17
N ALA A 190 -9.21 -14.54 -3.39
CA ALA A 190 -8.98 -14.02 -4.73
C ALA A 190 -8.03 -14.92 -5.57
N ALA A 191 -7.18 -15.70 -4.90
CA ALA A 191 -6.34 -16.71 -5.55
C ALA A 191 -7.17 -17.82 -6.21
N ASP A 192 -8.32 -18.20 -5.63
CA ASP A 192 -9.20 -19.19 -6.23
C ASP A 192 -9.92 -18.62 -7.46
N LEU A 193 -10.34 -17.36 -7.40
CA LEU A 193 -10.87 -16.64 -8.57
C LEU A 193 -9.82 -16.53 -9.69
N GLU A 194 -8.57 -16.20 -9.35
CA GLU A 194 -7.49 -16.15 -10.32
C GLU A 194 -7.28 -17.53 -10.98
N ARG A 195 -7.33 -18.61 -10.19
CA ARG A 195 -7.19 -19.98 -10.70
C ARG A 195 -8.32 -20.33 -11.67
N THR A 196 -9.57 -20.01 -11.37
CA THR A 196 -10.70 -20.28 -12.26
C THR A 196 -10.64 -19.46 -13.54
N ILE A 197 -10.26 -18.18 -13.46
CA ILE A 197 -10.03 -17.34 -14.65
C ILE A 197 -8.92 -17.92 -15.51
N ARG A 198 -7.76 -18.26 -14.94
CA ARG A 198 -6.63 -18.86 -15.67
C ARG A 198 -6.96 -20.20 -16.34
N ALA A 199 -7.94 -20.94 -15.82
CA ALA A 199 -8.38 -22.19 -16.44
C ALA A 199 -9.17 -21.96 -17.74
N VAL A 200 -9.78 -20.79 -17.91
CA VAL A 200 -10.53 -20.39 -19.12
C VAL A 200 -9.60 -19.84 -20.21
N LEU A 201 -8.44 -19.32 -19.82
CA LEU A 201 -7.48 -18.67 -20.71
C LEU A 201 -6.55 -19.68 -21.42
N ASN A 202 -6.20 -19.37 -22.66
CA ASN A 202 -5.15 -20.10 -23.40
C ASN A 202 -3.73 -19.66 -22.97
N ASP A 203 -2.68 -20.32 -23.49
CA ASP A 203 -1.28 -20.02 -23.11
C ASP A 203 -0.84 -18.58 -23.41
N ALA A 204 -1.18 -18.05 -24.58
CA ALA A 204 -0.82 -16.70 -24.98
C ALA A 204 -1.51 -15.64 -24.08
N GLN A 205 -2.79 -15.86 -23.79
CA GLN A 205 -3.59 -15.02 -22.88
C GLN A 205 -3.07 -15.08 -21.45
N ARG A 206 -2.65 -16.26 -20.97
CA ARG A 206 -2.03 -16.42 -19.65
C ARG A 206 -0.71 -15.66 -19.54
N ALA A 207 0.16 -15.78 -20.55
CA ALA A 207 1.41 -15.04 -20.61
C ALA A 207 1.18 -13.51 -20.60
N TYR A 208 0.19 -13.03 -21.35
CA TYR A 208 -0.20 -11.63 -21.33
C TYR A 208 -0.72 -11.17 -19.96
N LEU A 209 -1.58 -11.97 -19.32
CA LEU A 209 -2.06 -11.68 -17.97
C LEU A 209 -0.91 -11.55 -16.98
N ASP A 210 0.07 -12.46 -17.05
CA ASP A 210 1.25 -12.45 -16.19
C ASP A 210 2.12 -11.21 -16.37
N ASP A 211 2.34 -10.79 -17.63
CA ASP A 211 3.05 -9.54 -17.96
C ASP A 211 2.31 -8.31 -17.39
N GLN A 212 0.98 -8.26 -17.51
CA GLN A 212 0.20 -7.14 -16.98
C GLN A 212 0.19 -7.12 -15.44
N ILE A 213 0.13 -8.28 -14.79
CA ILE A 213 0.26 -8.38 -13.33
C ILE A 213 1.65 -7.89 -12.88
N ALA A 214 2.71 -8.28 -13.60
CA ALA A 214 4.07 -7.82 -13.32
C ALA A 214 4.17 -6.28 -13.44
N LYS A 215 3.70 -5.70 -14.56
CA LYS A 215 3.69 -4.24 -14.78
C LYS A 215 2.98 -3.47 -13.68
N MET A 216 1.77 -3.87 -13.30
CA MET A 216 1.03 -3.19 -12.22
C MET A 216 1.68 -3.37 -10.84
N THR A 217 2.37 -4.50 -10.62
CA THR A 217 3.14 -4.73 -9.39
C THR A 217 4.32 -3.77 -9.33
N ASP A 218 5.03 -3.58 -10.44
CA ASP A 218 6.14 -2.63 -10.55
C ASP A 218 5.66 -1.18 -10.42
N GLU A 219 4.52 -0.83 -11.03
CA GLU A 219 3.90 0.49 -10.89
C GLU A 219 3.53 0.79 -9.44
N ARG A 220 2.85 -0.15 -8.75
CA ARG A 220 2.46 0.04 -7.33
C ARG A 220 3.65 0.12 -6.40
N THR A 221 4.67 -0.72 -6.61
CA THR A 221 5.87 -0.67 -5.79
C THR A 221 6.62 0.64 -5.98
N SER A 222 6.68 1.15 -7.21
CA SER A 222 7.22 2.47 -7.55
C SER A 222 6.39 3.60 -6.93
N GLU A 223 5.06 3.52 -6.99
CA GLU A 223 4.15 4.50 -6.39
C GLU A 223 4.30 4.54 -4.86
N MET A 224 4.35 3.37 -4.20
CA MET A 224 4.62 3.28 -2.76
C MET A 224 5.97 3.86 -2.39
N ALA A 225 7.02 3.62 -3.19
CA ALA A 225 8.34 4.21 -2.96
C ALA A 225 8.31 5.74 -3.08
N MET A 226 7.63 6.27 -4.11
CA MET A 226 7.42 7.71 -4.26
C MET A 226 6.58 8.30 -3.14
N GLN A 227 5.56 7.58 -2.66
CA GLN A 227 4.74 8.02 -1.54
C GLN A 227 5.57 8.12 -0.26
N ARG A 228 6.39 7.11 0.05
CA ARG A 228 7.32 7.16 1.19
C ARG A 228 8.28 8.34 1.07
N TYR A 229 8.85 8.55 -0.11
CA TYR A 229 9.71 9.71 -0.36
C TYR A 229 8.98 11.04 -0.14
N ARG A 230 7.72 11.16 -0.58
CA ARG A 230 6.90 12.36 -0.33
C ARG A 230 6.60 12.55 1.15
N GLU A 231 6.25 11.49 1.86
CA GLU A 231 5.97 11.53 3.30
C GLU A 231 7.23 11.93 4.09
N GLU A 232 8.39 11.37 3.75
CA GLU A 232 9.68 11.74 4.33
C GLU A 232 10.06 13.19 4.03
N ALA A 233 9.89 13.64 2.79
CA ALA A 233 10.14 15.03 2.40
C ALA A 233 9.21 16.01 3.14
N MET A 234 7.93 15.67 3.29
CA MET A 234 6.97 16.46 4.06
C MET A 234 7.29 16.47 5.55
N ALA A 235 7.71 15.34 6.12
CA ALA A 235 8.16 15.27 7.51
C ALA A 235 9.41 16.12 7.75
N GLN A 236 10.38 16.09 6.83
CA GLN A 236 11.56 16.95 6.88
C GLN A 236 11.19 18.44 6.78
N PHE A 237 10.26 18.78 5.87
CA PHE A 237 9.78 20.16 5.74
C PHE A 237 9.04 20.63 6.99
N ALA A 238 8.20 19.78 7.59
CA ALA A 238 7.50 20.09 8.83
C ALA A 238 8.51 20.33 9.98
N GLN A 239 9.52 19.47 10.12
CA GLN A 239 10.59 19.65 11.11
C GLN A 239 11.40 20.93 10.87
N ALA A 240 11.71 21.26 9.61
CA ALA A 240 12.39 22.49 9.27
C ALA A 240 11.54 23.73 9.58
N ASN A 241 10.24 23.68 9.29
CA ASN A 241 9.30 24.75 9.58
C ASN A 241 9.11 24.94 11.09
N GLU A 242 9.03 23.86 11.87
CA GLU A 242 8.99 23.92 13.32
C GLU A 242 10.27 24.56 13.90
N ARG A 243 11.44 24.19 13.38
CA ARG A 243 12.71 24.84 13.75
C ARG A 243 12.69 26.33 13.44
N MET A 244 12.18 26.72 12.26
CA MET A 244 12.06 28.13 11.88
C MET A 244 11.05 28.88 12.76
N ALA A 245 9.93 28.26 13.13
CA ALA A 245 8.95 28.85 14.04
C ALA A 245 9.55 29.12 15.42
N ARG A 246 10.31 28.17 15.99
CA ARG A 246 11.04 28.39 17.26
C ARG A 246 12.05 29.54 17.17
N ILE A 247 12.78 29.63 16.05
CA ILE A 247 13.69 30.76 15.80
C ILE A 247 12.91 32.10 15.72
N ALA A 248 11.74 32.11 15.08
CA ALA A 248 10.90 33.31 14.96
C ALA A 248 10.28 33.75 16.30
N GLU A 249 9.93 32.81 17.17
CA GLU A 249 9.50 33.06 18.56
C GLU A 249 10.64 33.61 19.44
N GLY A 250 11.87 33.66 18.90
CA GLY A 250 13.03 34.25 19.57
C GLY A 250 13.78 33.27 20.46
N GLU A 251 13.51 31.97 20.36
CA GLU A 251 14.41 30.95 20.87
C GLU A 251 15.69 30.99 20.04
N MET A 252 16.74 31.58 20.61
CA MET A 252 18.03 31.66 19.94
C MET A 252 18.59 30.24 19.79
N ASN A 253 18.80 29.79 18.56
CA ASN A 253 19.29 28.44 18.28
C ASN A 253 20.70 28.27 18.89
N LEU A 254 20.76 27.62 20.06
CA LEU A 254 21.97 27.48 20.87
C LEU A 254 23.06 26.68 20.13
N ASP A 255 22.67 25.80 19.20
CA ASP A 255 23.58 24.94 18.45
C ASP A 255 24.45 25.74 17.45
N ASN A 256 23.97 26.89 16.99
CA ASN A 256 24.70 27.78 16.09
C ASN A 256 25.63 28.77 16.83
N LEU A 257 25.69 28.72 18.16
CA LEU A 257 26.62 29.55 18.92
C LEU A 257 28.04 28.95 18.86
N PRO A 258 29.10 29.78 18.79
CA PRO A 258 30.48 29.32 18.92
C PRO A 258 30.66 28.40 20.14
N GLU A 259 31.43 27.32 20.01
CA GLU A 259 31.60 26.29 21.05
C GLU A 259 31.92 26.87 22.43
N ARG A 260 32.82 27.87 22.48
CA ARG A 260 33.19 28.57 23.72
C ARG A 260 32.01 29.21 24.45
N ILE A 261 31.00 29.69 23.70
CA ILE A 261 29.80 30.32 24.27
C ILE A 261 28.82 29.23 24.74
N ARG A 262 28.70 28.12 23.99
CA ARG A 262 27.87 26.97 24.40
C ARG A 262 28.36 26.36 25.71
N GLU A 263 29.65 26.07 25.84
CA GLU A 263 30.24 25.52 27.08
C GLU A 263 30.02 26.46 28.27
N ARG A 264 30.19 27.77 28.04
CA ARG A 264 29.96 28.79 29.07
C ARG A 264 28.49 28.87 29.51
N LEU A 265 27.55 28.74 28.59
CA LEU A 265 26.11 28.72 28.91
C LEU A 265 25.70 27.41 29.59
N ALA A 266 26.31 26.28 29.22
CA ALA A 266 26.06 24.97 29.83
C ALA A 266 26.41 24.95 31.33
N GLY A 267 27.50 25.63 31.72
CA GLY A 267 27.94 25.74 33.12
C GLY A 267 27.21 26.80 33.97
N MET A 268 26.31 27.60 33.38
CA MET A 268 25.54 28.62 34.11
C MET A 268 24.24 28.07 34.69
N SER A 269 23.76 28.73 35.76
CA SER A 269 22.42 28.51 36.31
C SER A 269 21.33 28.84 35.26
N PRO A 270 20.12 28.27 35.36
CA PRO A 270 19.05 28.53 34.39
C PRO A 270 18.68 30.02 34.26
N GLU A 271 18.69 30.75 35.39
CA GLU A 271 18.36 32.18 35.43
C GLU A 271 19.48 33.03 34.80
N ASP A 272 20.74 32.72 35.09
CA ASP A 272 21.89 33.43 34.51
C ASP A 272 22.01 33.15 33.01
N ARG A 273 21.66 31.94 32.58
CA ARG A 273 21.61 31.55 31.17
C ARG A 273 20.61 32.39 30.39
N GLN A 274 19.40 32.61 30.92
CA GLN A 274 18.40 33.46 30.28
C GLN A 274 18.90 34.90 30.14
N ARG A 275 19.47 35.48 31.22
CA ARG A 275 20.05 36.82 31.18
C ARG A 275 21.20 36.94 30.18
N ALA A 276 22.05 35.92 30.08
CA ALA A 276 23.15 35.88 29.13
C ALA A 276 22.64 35.83 27.67
N ILE A 277 21.59 35.05 27.40
CA ILE A 277 20.94 34.97 26.08
C ILE A 277 20.27 36.30 25.72
N GLU A 278 19.59 36.94 26.67
CA GLU A 278 18.94 38.24 26.45
C GLU A 278 19.97 39.36 26.19
N ASN A 279 21.07 39.38 26.94
CA ASN A 279 22.19 40.29 26.68
C ASN A 279 22.83 40.07 25.31
N LEU A 280 22.96 38.80 24.86
CA LEU A 280 23.44 38.47 23.52
C LEU A 280 22.46 38.96 22.45
N ARG A 281 21.15 38.86 22.70
CA ARG A 281 20.09 39.34 21.81
C ARG A 281 20.16 40.87 21.67
N GLN A 282 20.21 41.60 22.79
CA GLN A 282 20.33 43.06 22.79
C GLN A 282 21.59 43.53 22.08
N ARG A 283 22.75 42.90 22.33
CA ARG A 283 24.01 43.25 21.66
C ARG A 283 23.98 43.10 20.14
N ARG A 284 23.19 42.16 19.61
CA ARG A 284 23.01 42.00 18.15
C ARG A 284 22.15 43.13 17.58
N THR A 285 21.03 43.43 18.24
CA THR A 285 20.15 44.54 17.85
C THR A 285 20.90 45.88 17.88
N ASP A 286 21.67 46.15 18.94
CA ASP A 286 22.41 47.41 19.12
C ASP A 286 23.55 47.59 18.10
N ARG A 287 24.13 46.50 17.59
CA ARG A 287 25.15 46.56 16.52
C ARG A 287 24.58 46.89 15.15
N GLY A 288 23.25 47.02 15.00
CA GLY A 288 22.63 47.15 13.70
C GLY A 288 22.85 45.93 12.81
N GLU A 289 23.24 44.79 13.39
CA GLU A 289 23.07 43.49 12.77
C GLU A 289 21.57 43.21 12.83
N GLU A 290 20.79 43.87 11.97
CA GLU A 290 19.44 43.41 11.69
C GLU A 290 19.53 41.91 11.50
N PRO A 291 18.61 41.12 12.12
CA PRO A 291 18.56 39.71 11.85
C PRO A 291 18.62 39.62 10.33
N MET A 292 19.62 38.91 9.80
CA MET A 292 19.64 38.53 8.41
C MET A 292 18.44 37.59 8.23
N MET A 293 17.22 38.14 8.33
CA MET A 293 16.06 37.79 7.54
C MET A 293 16.70 37.50 6.22
N MET A 294 16.79 36.21 5.89
CA MET A 294 17.30 35.77 4.62
C MET A 294 16.65 36.72 3.64
N ARG A 295 17.41 37.69 3.11
CA ARG A 295 17.03 38.31 1.85
C ARG A 295 16.76 37.08 1.03
N PRO A 296 15.49 36.84 0.60
CA PRO A 296 15.18 35.64 -0.14
C PRO A 296 16.31 35.56 -1.12
N ASN A 297 17.02 34.43 -1.10
CA ASN A 297 18.04 34.19 -2.09
C ASN A 297 17.21 34.11 -3.36
N VAL A 298 16.87 35.28 -3.91
CA VAL A 298 16.61 35.53 -5.30
C VAL A 298 17.94 35.08 -5.80
N THR A 299 18.05 33.78 -6.06
CA THR A 299 18.85 33.22 -7.12
C THR A 299 18.62 34.23 -8.19
N ARG A 300 19.57 35.17 -8.29
CA ARG A 300 19.78 36.01 -9.43
C ARG A 300 19.66 34.97 -10.52
N VAL A 301 18.55 35.04 -11.25
CA VAL A 301 18.36 34.24 -12.44
C VAL A 301 19.51 34.76 -13.28
N GLU A 302 20.68 34.14 -13.13
CA GLU A 302 21.77 34.28 -14.05
C GLU A 302 21.09 33.89 -15.33
N ASN A 303 20.83 34.90 -16.17
CA ASN A 303 20.44 34.72 -17.55
C ASN A 303 21.18 33.48 -18.02
N PRO A 304 20.49 32.35 -18.28
CA PRO A 304 21.18 31.12 -18.59
C PRO A 304 22.07 31.46 -19.77
N ARG A 305 23.40 31.45 -19.54
CA ARG A 305 24.35 31.69 -20.62
C ARG A 305 23.91 30.76 -21.74
N PRO A 306 23.74 31.25 -22.98
CA PRO A 306 23.29 30.44 -24.09
C PRO A 306 24.13 29.16 -24.07
N ARG A 307 23.47 28.02 -23.83
CA ARG A 307 24.17 26.74 -23.75
C ARG A 307 24.98 26.61 -25.04
N PRO A 308 26.29 26.31 -24.98
CA PRO A 308 27.05 26.05 -26.19
C PRO A 308 26.29 24.99 -26.98
N LYS A 309 26.01 25.29 -28.26
CA LYS A 309 25.31 24.35 -29.16
C LYS A 309 25.98 23.00 -29.01
N ALA A 310 25.20 21.98 -28.65
CA ALA A 310 25.72 20.63 -28.55
C ALA A 310 26.42 20.29 -29.88
N PRO A 311 27.63 19.70 -29.85
CA PRO A 311 28.26 19.23 -31.06
C PRO A 311 27.28 18.28 -31.78
N PRO A 312 27.18 18.34 -33.11
CA PRO A 312 26.30 17.45 -33.86
C PRO A 312 26.61 16.00 -33.47
N SER A 313 25.57 15.23 -33.13
CA SER A 313 25.75 13.83 -32.80
C SER A 313 26.32 13.09 -34.03
N MET A 314 27.35 12.28 -33.79
CA MET A 314 28.00 11.45 -34.82
C MET A 314 27.06 10.37 -35.40
N ASP A 315 25.86 10.21 -34.84
CA ASP A 315 24.86 9.24 -35.29
C ASP A 315 24.11 9.65 -36.58
N GLN A 316 24.42 10.81 -37.17
CA GLN A 316 23.92 11.21 -38.49
C GLN A 316 24.88 10.85 -39.65
N ILE A 317 25.91 10.03 -39.40
CA ILE A 317 26.66 9.40 -40.48
C ILE A 317 25.74 8.36 -41.13
N SER A 318 25.01 8.80 -42.16
CA SER A 318 24.32 7.90 -43.09
C SER A 318 25.37 6.98 -43.72
N VAL A 319 25.46 5.76 -43.21
CA VAL A 319 26.21 4.69 -43.87
C VAL A 319 25.40 4.31 -45.11
N PRO A 320 25.94 4.49 -46.33
CA PRO A 320 25.23 4.09 -47.53
C PRO A 320 25.05 2.57 -47.53
N ASN A 321 23.81 2.15 -47.72
CA ASN A 321 23.39 0.75 -47.78
C ASN A 321 24.05 0.07 -49.01
N PRO A 322 24.89 -0.96 -48.85
CA PRO A 322 25.67 -1.53 -49.96
C PRO A 322 24.89 -2.49 -50.88
N GLU A 323 23.59 -2.68 -50.71
CA GLU A 323 22.81 -3.69 -51.45
C GLU A 323 22.17 -3.21 -52.76
N THR A 324 22.90 -2.45 -53.57
CA THR A 324 22.51 -2.25 -54.99
C THR A 324 23.74 -2.37 -55.89
N ARG A 325 24.29 -3.59 -55.99
CA ARG A 325 25.19 -3.93 -57.10
C ARG A 325 25.21 -5.43 -57.39
N ALA A 326 24.35 -5.84 -58.31
CA ALA A 326 24.42 -6.97 -59.25
C ALA A 326 22.97 -7.21 -59.70
N GLU A 327 22.54 -6.83 -60.90
CA GLU A 327 22.86 -7.48 -62.20
C GLU A 327 22.79 -9.01 -62.15
#